data_AF-A0A317IX99-F1
#
_entry.id   AF-A0A317IX99-F1
#
_cell.length_a   1.000
_cell.length_b   1.000
_cell.length_c   1.000
_cell.angle_alpha   90.00
_cell.angle_beta   90.00
_cell.angle_gamma   90.00
#
_symmetry.space_group_name_H-M   'P 1'
#
loop_
_entity.id
_entity.type
_entity.pdbx_description
1 polymer ?
#
loop_
_entity_poly.entity_id
_entity_poly.type
_entity_poly.pdbx_seq_one_letter_code
_entity_poly.pdbx_strand_id
1 'polypeptide(L)'
;MNSAAVPLAVLSALVLASVGLSIALLFQTTSAARTAAGREHALREQLATEVEALRSGLDALAGEVHDLEVPAPVNVLPATPRPGLNLSKRSQVLRMHRRGEAPAQIANVLQIPRQEVELLIKVHRIVVSKV
;
A
#
# COMPACT_ATOMS: atom_id res chain seq x y z
N MET A 1 0.51 64.25 -44.35
CA MET A 1 0.81 63.21 -43.34
C MET A 1 -0.38 62.26 -43.28
N ASN A 2 -0.19 60.98 -43.60
CA ASN A 2 -1.28 60.02 -43.80
C ASN A 2 -1.94 59.62 -42.47
N SER A 3 -3.05 60.27 -42.14
CA SER A 3 -3.85 60.04 -40.93
C SER A 3 -4.37 58.59 -40.80
N ALA A 4 -4.46 57.85 -41.92
CA ALA A 4 -4.88 56.45 -41.95
C ALA A 4 -3.77 55.45 -41.59
N ALA A 5 -2.50 55.85 -41.61
CA ALA A 5 -1.39 54.96 -41.26
C ALA A 5 -1.31 54.70 -39.76
N VAL A 6 -1.64 55.72 -38.95
CA VAL A 6 -1.64 55.64 -37.48
C VAL A 6 -2.61 54.58 -36.94
N PRO A 7 -3.91 54.57 -37.30
CA PRO A 7 -4.84 53.56 -36.79
C PRO A 7 -4.49 52.15 -37.28
N LEU A 8 -3.95 52.00 -38.49
CA LEU A 8 -3.55 50.70 -39.03
C LEU A 8 -2.35 50.12 -38.25
N ALA A 9 -1.39 50.96 -37.88
CA ALA A 9 -0.26 50.58 -37.04
C ALA A 9 -0.69 50.25 -35.60
N VAL A 10 -1.67 50.97 -35.05
CA VAL A 10 -2.22 50.67 -33.72
C VAL A 10 -2.95 49.32 -33.72
N LEU A 11 -3.78 49.06 -34.73
CA LEU A 11 -4.51 47.78 -34.86
C LEU A 11 -3.56 46.60 -35.03
N SER A 12 -2.52 46.73 -35.86
CA SER A 12 -1.54 45.66 -36.05
C SER A 12 -0.74 45.37 -34.78
N ALA A 13 -0.35 46.41 -34.03
CA ALA A 13 0.30 46.25 -32.73
C ALA A 13 -0.60 45.54 -31.71
N LEU A 14 -1.90 45.85 -31.70
CA LEU A 14 -2.89 45.22 -30.81
C LEU A 14 -3.09 43.74 -31.15
N VAL A 15 -3.17 43.40 -32.44
CA VAL A 15 -3.25 42.01 -32.90
C VAL A 15 -1.98 41.25 -32.51
N LEU A 16 -0.80 41.80 -32.75
CA LEU A 16 0.48 41.18 -32.38
C LEU A 16 0.59 40.95 -30.87
N ALA A 17 0.16 41.92 -30.05
CA ALA A 17 0.13 41.77 -28.60
C ALA A 17 -0.83 40.67 -28.13
N SER A 18 -2.02 40.59 -28.74
CA SER A 18 -3.01 39.54 -28.41
C SER A 18 -2.52 38.14 -28.77
N VAL A 19 -1.87 38.00 -29.93
CA VAL A 19 -1.29 36.73 -30.39
C VAL A 19 -0.12 36.34 -29.49
N GLY A 20 0.76 37.29 -29.15
CA GLY A 20 1.87 37.06 -28.22
C GLY A 20 1.40 36.60 -26.85
N LEU A 21 0.37 37.25 -26.30
CA LEU A 21 -0.23 36.87 -25.02
C LEU A 21 -0.85 35.47 -25.08
N SER A 22 -1.59 35.15 -26.15
CA SER A 22 -2.18 33.83 -26.35
C SER A 22 -1.12 32.73 -26.41
N ILE A 23 -0.03 32.97 -27.15
CA ILE A 23 1.09 32.02 -27.23
C ILE A 23 1.75 31.86 -25.85
N ALA A 24 2.01 32.95 -25.14
CA ALA A 24 2.61 32.91 -23.80
C ALA A 24 1.78 32.10 -22.79
N LEU A 25 0.45 32.20 -22.85
CA LEU A 25 -0.45 31.42 -21.99
C LEU A 25 -0.43 29.91 -22.33
N LEU A 26 -0.36 29.56 -23.63
CA LEU A 26 -0.22 28.18 -24.07
C LEU A 26 1.14 27.58 -23.65
N PHE A 27 2.21 28.35 -23.70
CA PHE A 27 3.52 27.91 -23.20
C PHE A 27 3.55 27.73 -21.68
N GLN A 28 2.89 28.62 -20.92
CA GLN A 28 2.82 28.48 -19.46
C GLN A 28 2.02 27.24 -19.04
N THR A 29 0.87 26.98 -19.69
CA THR A 29 0.04 25.81 -19.38
C THR A 29 0.72 24.50 -19.74
N THR A 30 1.37 24.43 -20.90
CA THR A 30 2.11 23.23 -21.34
C THR A 30 3.40 23.01 -20.56
N SER A 31 4.12 24.06 -20.18
CA SER A 31 5.32 23.93 -19.33
C SER A 31 4.96 23.48 -17.91
N ALA A 32 3.89 24.02 -17.31
CA ALA A 32 3.38 23.57 -16.03
C ALA A 32 2.98 22.08 -16.08
N ALA A 33 2.26 21.66 -17.12
CA ALA A 33 1.89 20.26 -17.33
C ALA A 33 3.10 19.34 -17.50
N ARG A 34 4.16 19.77 -18.21
CA ARG A 34 5.40 19.01 -18.37
C ARG A 34 6.14 18.81 -17.03
N THR A 35 6.17 19.82 -16.17
CA THR A 35 6.79 19.69 -14.84
C THR A 35 5.95 18.83 -13.88
N ALA A 36 4.62 18.84 -14.02
CA ALA A 36 3.73 18.01 -13.22
C ALA A 36 3.85 16.52 -13.60
N ALA A 37 3.89 16.21 -14.90
CA ALA A 37 4.05 14.84 -15.39
C ALA A 37 5.37 14.20 -14.90
N GLY A 38 6.47 14.97 -14.92
CA GLY A 38 7.76 14.47 -14.40
C GLY A 38 7.74 14.15 -12.90
N ARG A 39 7.06 14.97 -12.08
CA ARG A 39 6.90 14.71 -10.64
C ARG A 39 6.04 13.47 -10.36
N GLU A 40 4.99 13.27 -11.14
CA GLU A 40 4.11 12.10 -11.01
C GLU A 40 4.85 10.80 -11.34
N HIS A 41 5.68 10.79 -12.38
CA HIS A 41 6.55 9.67 -12.70
C HIS A 41 7.59 9.39 -11.60
N ALA A 42 8.28 10.43 -11.10
CA ALA A 42 9.24 10.28 -10.02
C ALA A 42 8.60 9.74 -8.72
N LEU A 43 7.40 10.23 -8.37
CA LEU A 43 6.65 9.75 -7.20
C LEU A 43 6.23 8.29 -7.38
N ARG A 44 5.77 7.90 -8.57
CA ARG A 44 5.42 6.51 -8.88
C ARG A 44 6.62 5.58 -8.78
N GLU A 45 7.77 5.99 -9.28
CA GLU A 45 9.01 5.22 -9.17
C GLU A 45 9.43 5.06 -7.71
N GLN A 46 9.39 6.13 -6.91
CA GLN A 46 9.68 6.07 -5.48
C GLN A 46 8.75 5.10 -4.74
N LEU A 47 7.43 5.21 -4.96
CA LEU A 47 6.45 4.30 -4.37
C LEU A 47 6.68 2.85 -4.81
N ALA A 48 7.02 2.62 -6.08
CA ALA A 48 7.34 1.28 -6.57
C ALA A 48 8.58 0.70 -5.87
N THR A 49 9.64 1.50 -5.70
CA THR A 49 10.85 1.06 -4.98
C THR A 49 10.58 0.78 -3.50
N GLU A 50 9.76 1.59 -2.84
CA GLU A 50 9.42 1.41 -1.44
C GLU A 50 8.56 0.16 -1.22
N VAL A 51 7.58 -0.09 -2.10
CA VAL A 51 6.78 -1.32 -2.07
C VAL A 51 7.64 -2.55 -2.27
N GLU A 52 8.63 -2.50 -3.17
CA GLU A 52 9.54 -3.63 -3.41
C GLU A 52 10.48 -3.86 -2.21
N ALA A 53 10.97 -2.80 -1.58
CA ALA A 53 11.75 -2.89 -0.34
C ALA A 53 10.93 -3.51 0.80
N LEU A 54 9.65 -3.14 0.93
CA LEU A 54 8.76 -3.74 1.92
C LEU A 54 8.47 -5.22 1.63
N ARG A 55 8.24 -5.58 0.35
CA ARG A 55 8.03 -6.98 -0.06
C ARG A 55 9.24 -7.85 0.25
N SER A 56 10.43 -7.42 -0.14
CA SER A 56 11.67 -8.15 0.15
C SER A 56 11.93 -8.29 1.65
N GLY A 57 11.63 -7.25 2.45
CA GLY A 57 11.70 -7.34 3.91
C GLY A 57 10.71 -8.35 4.50
N LEU A 58 9.48 -8.41 3.98
CA LEU A 58 8.49 -9.40 4.39
C LEU A 58 8.91 -10.83 4.00
N ASP A 59 9.47 -11.02 2.82
CA ASP A 59 9.94 -12.33 2.35
C ASP A 59 11.13 -12.81 3.19
N ALA A 60 12.06 -11.92 3.53
CA ALA A 60 13.18 -12.24 4.42
C ALA A 60 12.70 -12.65 5.82
N LEU A 61 11.75 -11.91 6.39
CA LEU A 61 11.18 -12.23 7.70
C LEU A 61 10.36 -13.52 7.66
N ALA A 62 9.64 -13.78 6.56
CA ALA A 62 8.93 -15.03 6.34
C ALA A 62 9.91 -16.22 6.25
N GLY A 63 11.06 -16.03 5.61
CA GLY A 63 12.15 -17.01 5.57
C GLY A 63 12.71 -17.31 6.96
N GLU A 64 13.03 -16.28 7.74
CA GLU A 64 13.53 -16.45 9.12
C GLU A 64 12.52 -17.17 10.02
N VAL A 65 11.22 -16.84 9.89
CA VAL A 65 10.16 -17.57 10.58
C VAL A 65 10.10 -19.03 10.12
N HIS A 66 10.24 -19.31 8.83
CA HIS A 66 10.22 -20.66 8.30
C HIS A 66 11.41 -21.49 8.81
N ASP A 67 12.62 -20.93 8.79
CA ASP A 67 13.83 -21.59 9.30
C ASP A 67 13.75 -21.90 10.80
N LEU A 68 13.06 -21.06 11.58
CA LEU A 68 12.76 -21.33 12.99
C LEU A 68 11.65 -22.38 13.19
N GLU A 69 10.77 -22.57 12.20
CA GLU A 69 9.66 -23.54 12.25
C GLU A 69 10.07 -24.94 11.74
N VAL A 70 11.19 -25.08 11.01
CA VAL A 70 11.73 -26.40 10.60
C VAL A 70 12.25 -27.15 11.84
N PRO A 71 11.57 -28.22 12.28
CA PRO A 71 12.06 -29.02 13.40
C PRO A 71 13.27 -29.81 12.93
N ALA A 72 14.40 -29.65 13.63
CA ALA A 72 15.49 -30.62 13.57
C ALA A 72 14.92 -32.05 13.72
N PRO A 73 15.44 -33.07 13.02
CA PRO A 73 14.92 -34.43 13.11
C PRO A 73 14.95 -34.89 14.57
N VAL A 74 13.76 -35.01 15.15
CA VAL A 74 13.53 -35.23 16.57
C VAL A 74 13.96 -36.66 16.91
N ASN A 75 15.09 -36.78 17.60
CA ASN A 75 15.35 -37.91 18.46
C ASN A 75 14.28 -37.89 19.58
N VAL A 76 13.61 -39.01 19.76
CA VAL A 76 12.38 -39.16 20.56
C VAL A 76 12.63 -38.78 22.02
N LEU A 77 12.06 -37.67 22.49
CA LEU A 77 11.87 -37.37 23.91
C LEU A 77 10.51 -36.67 24.14
N PRO A 78 9.88 -36.90 25.30
CA PRO A 78 8.45 -36.64 25.50
C PRO A 78 8.13 -35.14 25.52
N ALA A 79 7.03 -34.82 24.87
CA ALA A 79 6.52 -33.49 24.57
C ALA A 79 6.61 -32.50 25.75
N THR A 80 7.48 -31.50 25.61
CA THR A 80 7.39 -30.26 26.37
C THR A 80 6.16 -29.46 25.93
N PRO A 81 5.52 -28.69 26.83
CA PRO A 81 4.29 -27.96 26.52
C PRO A 81 4.60 -26.90 25.47
N ARG A 82 4.01 -27.05 24.27
CA ARG A 82 4.20 -26.10 23.17
C ARG A 82 3.83 -24.69 23.65
N PRO A 83 4.69 -23.67 23.48
CA PRO A 83 4.37 -22.31 23.88
C PRO A 83 3.13 -21.86 23.09
N GLY A 84 2.05 -21.60 23.83
CA GLY A 84 0.71 -21.47 23.27
C GLY A 84 0.62 -20.42 22.17
N LEU A 85 -0.16 -20.73 21.13
CA LEU A 85 -0.58 -19.88 20.01
C LEU A 85 0.13 -18.52 19.93
N ASN A 86 1.13 -18.39 19.06
CA ASN A 86 1.87 -17.13 18.83
C ASN A 86 0.90 -15.92 18.80
N LEU A 87 1.20 -14.85 19.56
CA LEU A 87 0.35 -13.65 19.69
C LEU A 87 -0.05 -13.05 18.32
N SER A 88 0.84 -13.12 17.34
CA SER A 88 0.56 -12.73 15.95
C SER A 88 -0.50 -13.63 15.32
N LYS A 89 -0.41 -14.95 15.51
CA LYS A 89 -1.42 -15.91 15.04
C LYS A 89 -2.77 -15.70 15.75
N ARG A 90 -2.79 -15.35 17.05
CA ARG A 90 -4.04 -15.01 17.79
C ARG A 90 -4.76 -13.80 17.19
N SER A 91 -4.04 -12.71 16.99
CA SER A 91 -4.62 -11.49 16.42
C SER A 91 -5.12 -11.72 14.99
N GLN A 92 -4.42 -12.56 14.23
CA GLN A 92 -4.81 -12.95 12.88
C GLN A 92 -6.06 -13.85 12.86
N VAL A 93 -6.16 -14.85 13.75
CA VAL A 93 -7.38 -15.66 13.92
C VAL A 93 -8.59 -14.75 14.19
N LEU A 94 -8.47 -13.80 15.14
CA LEU A 94 -9.56 -12.89 15.47
C LEU A 94 -9.92 -11.98 14.29
N ARG A 95 -8.93 -11.53 13.50
CA ARG A 95 -9.16 -10.71 12.31
C ARG A 95 -9.89 -11.47 11.20
N MET A 96 -9.49 -12.72 10.93
CA MET A 96 -10.13 -13.58 9.93
C MET A 96 -11.55 -13.96 10.38
N HIS A 97 -11.74 -14.28 11.66
CA HIS A 97 -13.07 -14.54 12.21
C HIS A 97 -14.00 -13.31 12.12
N ARG A 98 -13.49 -12.09 12.38
CA ARG A 98 -14.27 -10.85 12.18
C ARG A 98 -14.67 -10.61 10.72
N ARG A 99 -13.92 -11.15 9.75
CA ARG A 99 -14.27 -11.11 8.32
C ARG A 99 -15.29 -12.18 7.91
N GLY A 100 -15.72 -13.03 8.84
CA GLY A 100 -16.69 -14.10 8.60
C GLY A 100 -16.08 -15.41 8.12
N GLU A 101 -14.75 -15.57 8.17
CA GLU A 101 -14.10 -16.82 7.76
C GLU A 101 -14.42 -17.97 8.72
N ALA A 102 -14.62 -19.16 8.18
CA ALA A 102 -14.95 -20.34 8.98
C ALA A 102 -13.74 -20.82 9.81
N PRO A 103 -13.93 -21.28 11.06
CA PRO A 103 -12.82 -21.74 11.92
C PRO A 103 -11.94 -22.83 11.28
N ALA A 104 -12.53 -23.70 10.46
CA ALA A 104 -11.80 -24.73 9.71
C ALA A 104 -10.89 -24.13 8.61
N GLN A 105 -11.34 -23.07 7.94
CA GLN A 105 -10.53 -22.35 6.93
C GLN A 105 -9.39 -21.59 7.61
N ILE A 106 -9.68 -20.90 8.72
CA ILE A 106 -8.67 -20.20 9.51
C ILE A 106 -7.59 -21.17 10.01
N ALA A 107 -7.99 -22.33 10.53
CA ALA A 107 -7.09 -23.39 10.97
C ALA A 107 -6.15 -23.87 9.86
N ASN A 108 -6.69 -24.07 8.65
CA ASN A 108 -5.91 -24.49 7.49
C ASN A 108 -4.95 -23.40 7.00
N VAL A 109 -5.40 -22.14 6.94
CA VAL A 109 -4.58 -21.02 6.47
C VAL A 109 -3.44 -20.70 7.43
N LEU A 110 -3.69 -20.78 8.74
CA LEU A 110 -2.69 -20.45 9.75
C LEU A 110 -1.87 -21.66 10.23
N GLN A 111 -2.21 -22.86 9.74
CA GLN A 111 -1.60 -24.14 10.13
C GLN A 111 -1.66 -24.36 11.65
N ILE A 112 -2.84 -24.15 12.23
CA ILE A 112 -3.11 -24.24 13.68
C ILE A 112 -4.21 -25.27 13.92
N PRO A 113 -4.18 -26.05 15.01
CA PRO A 113 -5.27 -26.94 15.36
C PRO A 113 -6.62 -26.22 15.41
N ARG A 114 -7.63 -26.78 14.72
CA ARG A 114 -8.99 -26.24 14.70
C ARG A 114 -9.57 -26.00 16.10
N GLN A 115 -9.29 -26.92 17.03
CA GLN A 115 -9.74 -26.81 18.42
C GLN A 115 -9.21 -25.55 19.11
N GLU A 116 -7.99 -25.14 18.79
CA GLU A 116 -7.33 -23.97 19.38
C GLU A 116 -7.91 -22.66 18.81
N VAL A 117 -8.24 -22.64 17.52
CA VAL A 117 -8.98 -21.55 16.87
C VAL A 117 -10.36 -21.37 17.51
N GLU A 118 -11.11 -22.47 17.67
CA GLU A 118 -12.44 -22.46 18.30
C GLU A 118 -12.37 -22.00 19.77
N LEU A 119 -11.36 -22.46 20.52
CA LEU A 119 -11.13 -22.03 21.90
C LEU A 119 -10.84 -20.54 21.98
N LEU A 120 -9.95 -20.03 21.13
CA LEU A 120 -9.59 -18.61 21.12
C LEU A 120 -10.82 -17.72 20.84
N ILE A 121 -11.63 -18.09 19.85
CA ILE A 121 -12.86 -17.36 19.49
C ILE A 121 -13.83 -17.36 20.69
N LYS A 122 -14.02 -18.52 21.34
CA LYS A 122 -14.88 -18.63 22.54
C LYS A 122 -14.39 -17.74 23.68
N VAL A 123 -13.09 -17.81 24.01
CA VAL A 123 -12.49 -16.99 25.07
C VAL A 123 -12.64 -15.51 24.76
N HIS A 124 -12.31 -15.09 23.53
CA HIS A 124 -12.45 -13.70 23.12
C HIS A 124 -13.90 -13.21 23.24
N ARG A 125 -14.88 -14.02 22.80
CA ARG A 125 -16.30 -13.69 22.95
C ARG A 125 -16.69 -13.48 24.42
N ILE A 126 -16.24 -14.35 25.32
CA ILE A 126 -16.52 -14.24 26.75
C ILE A 126 -15.93 -12.95 27.32
N VAL A 127 -14.66 -12.66 27.03
CA VAL A 127 -13.98 -11.45 27.51
C VAL A 127 -14.65 -10.19 27.00
N VAL A 128 -14.96 -10.12 25.70
CA VAL A 128 -15.62 -8.95 25.09
C VAL A 128 -17.05 -8.78 25.61
N SER A 129 -17.78 -9.87 25.86
CA SER A 129 -19.14 -9.80 26.41
C SER A 129 -19.21 -9.38 27.88
N LYS A 130 -18.08 -9.42 28.60
CA LYS A 130 -17.98 -9.09 30.02
C LYS A 130 -17.54 -7.64 30.26
N VAL A 131 -17.25 -6.90 29.18
CA VAL A 131 -17.03 -5.45 29.15
C VAL A 131 -18.35 -4.78 28.81
#